data_AF-A0A1J5TQJ6-F1
#
_entry.id   AF-A0A1J5TQJ6-F1
#
_cell.length_a   1.000
_cell.length_b   1.000
_cell.length_c   1.000
_cell.angle_alpha   90.00
_cell.angle_beta   90.00
_cell.angle_gamma   90.00
#
_symmetry.space_group_name_H-M   'P 1'
#
loop_
_entity.id
_entity.type
_entity.pdbx_description
1 polymer ?
#
loop_
_entity_poly.entity_id
_entity_poly.type
_entity_poly.pdbx_seq_one_letter_code
_entity_poly.pdbx_strand_id
1 'polypeptide(L)'
;MKNSAKLLLEFSVILGLITLVTTYIISTVNGRVAPFIPIISEMPFSEPEASIFSMGLGISLFGSLLLTQVFYRLLKPLAENISEVYVTRNNMMRIIGSIGSICGIITVNFSWEVFPVIHGFTAFITFTSFLIWTTFTYDLLDKNGYKSEIRKYAVITAWFFYVMMAVFSVLDNLEMREMNDDFFYRMDNPPDVETKRSIYLNLTALSEWSMVFSFYLGLSTYRDFLKNEHI
;
A
#
# COMPACT_ATOMS: atom_id res chain seq x y z
N MET A 1 9.02 15.56 26.10
CA MET A 1 9.52 14.25 25.60
C MET A 1 9.23 14.18 24.10
N LYS A 2 10.16 13.67 23.27
CA LYS A 2 9.89 13.46 21.84
C LYS A 2 8.87 12.33 21.70
N ASN A 3 7.78 12.55 20.96
CA ASN A 3 6.80 11.50 20.71
C ASN A 3 7.34 10.51 19.67
N SER A 4 7.91 9.40 20.15
CA SER A 4 8.59 8.40 19.31
C SER A 4 7.67 7.75 18.27
N ALA A 5 6.37 7.58 18.57
CA ALA A 5 5.41 7.02 17.63
C ALA A 5 5.12 7.96 16.46
N LYS A 6 4.95 9.26 16.75
CA LYS A 6 4.81 10.27 15.71
C LYS A 6 6.02 10.32 14.79
N LEU A 7 7.23 10.28 15.37
CA LEU A 7 8.47 10.27 14.59
C LEU A 7 8.59 9.01 13.73
N LEU A 8 8.21 7.84 14.26
CA LEU A 8 8.17 6.60 13.50
C LEU A 8 7.19 6.68 12.33
N LEU A 9 5.98 7.23 12.56
CA LEU A 9 4.99 7.45 11.50
C LEU A 9 5.53 8.36 10.40
N GLU A 10 6.06 9.53 10.77
CA GLU A 10 6.64 10.49 9.83
C GLU A 10 7.78 9.86 9.03
N PHE A 11 8.69 9.16 9.71
CA PHE A 11 9.82 8.48 9.08
C PHE A 11 9.36 7.41 8.08
N SER A 12 8.44 6.52 8.47
CA SER A 12 7.93 5.45 7.60
C SER A 12 7.23 6.01 6.36
N VAL A 13 6.38 7.02 6.53
CA VAL A 13 5.65 7.65 5.42
C VAL A 13 6.61 8.37 4.47
N ILE A 14 7.51 9.19 5.00
CA ILE A 14 8.45 9.97 4.19
C ILE A 14 9.41 9.05 3.45
N LEU A 15 9.97 8.05 4.13
CA LEU A 15 10.87 7.08 3.49
C LEU A 15 10.17 6.32 2.37
N GLY A 16 8.94 5.87 2.60
CA GLY A 16 8.16 5.15 1.59
C GLY A 16 7.91 5.99 0.34
N LEU A 17 7.43 7.23 0.53
CA LEU A 17 7.19 8.17 -0.57
C LEU A 17 8.47 8.54 -1.33
N ILE A 18 9.55 8.87 -0.62
CA ILE A 18 10.84 9.19 -1.25
C ILE A 18 11.35 7.99 -2.05
N THR A 19 11.21 6.77 -1.52
CA THR A 19 11.62 5.55 -2.23
C THR A 19 10.84 5.41 -3.53
N LEU A 20 9.50 5.48 -3.50
CA LEU A 20 8.66 5.37 -4.70
C LEU A 20 9.01 6.43 -5.75
N VAL A 21 9.17 7.69 -5.34
CA VAL A 21 9.52 8.78 -6.25
C VAL A 21 10.91 8.60 -6.83
N THR A 22 11.88 8.19 -6.01
CA THR A 22 13.28 8.00 -6.45
C THR A 22 13.36 6.84 -7.45
N THR A 23 12.75 5.69 -7.14
CA THR A 23 12.69 4.55 -8.05
C THR A 23 12.00 4.96 -9.36
N TYR A 24 10.83 5.63 -9.29
CA TYR A 24 10.14 6.13 -10.48
C TYR A 24 11.03 7.01 -11.37
N ILE A 25 11.71 8.00 -10.79
CA ILE A 25 12.59 8.91 -11.54
C ILE A 25 13.72 8.13 -12.23
N ILE A 26 14.39 7.23 -11.51
CA ILE A 26 15.51 6.47 -12.07
C ILE A 26 15.02 5.53 -13.18
N SER A 27 13.92 4.81 -12.96
CA SER A 27 13.37 3.87 -13.95
C SER A 27 12.92 4.61 -15.23
N THR A 28 12.25 5.75 -15.09
CA THR A 28 11.73 6.51 -16.23
C THR A 28 12.82 7.26 -17.00
N VAL A 29 13.78 7.89 -16.32
CA VAL A 29 14.90 8.60 -16.97
C VAL A 29 15.78 7.66 -17.78
N ASN A 30 15.95 6.42 -17.31
CA ASN A 30 16.72 5.41 -18.04
C ASN A 30 15.90 4.68 -19.11
N GLY A 31 14.63 5.02 -19.32
CA GLY A 31 13.77 4.37 -20.31
C GLY A 31 13.54 2.88 -20.03
N ARG A 32 13.48 2.47 -18.76
CA ARG A 32 13.31 1.06 -18.36
C ARG A 32 11.85 0.68 -18.09
N VAL A 33 10.98 1.67 -17.99
CA VAL A 33 9.55 1.49 -17.76
C VAL A 33 8.76 2.50 -18.58
N ALA A 34 7.44 2.34 -18.62
CA ALA A 34 6.56 3.25 -19.32
C ALA A 34 6.70 4.72 -18.81
N PRO A 35 6.78 5.72 -19.72
CA PRO A 35 7.15 7.08 -19.35
C PRO A 35 6.04 7.92 -18.68
N PHE A 36 4.77 7.52 -18.74
CA PHE A 36 3.68 8.29 -18.13
C PHE A 36 3.32 7.75 -16.74
N ILE A 37 2.86 6.50 -16.66
CA ILE A 37 2.50 5.83 -15.39
C ILE A 37 2.80 4.32 -15.54
N PRO A 38 3.99 3.85 -15.12
CA PRO A 38 4.27 2.42 -15.04
C PRO A 38 3.52 1.81 -13.85
N ILE A 39 3.28 0.50 -13.88
CA ILE A 39 2.88 -0.21 -12.65
C ILE A 39 4.05 -0.11 -11.67
N ILE A 40 3.76 0.09 -10.38
CA ILE A 40 4.78 0.31 -9.36
C ILE A 40 5.76 -0.86 -9.29
N SER A 41 5.25 -2.08 -9.44
CA SER A 41 6.06 -3.30 -9.44
C SER A 41 6.93 -3.50 -10.70
N GLU A 42 6.76 -2.71 -11.76
CA GLU A 42 7.65 -2.68 -12.95
C GLU A 42 8.95 -1.90 -12.67
N MET A 43 8.89 -0.89 -11.80
CA MET A 43 10.02 -0.01 -11.53
C MET A 43 11.29 -0.72 -11.02
N PRO A 44 11.21 -1.75 -10.15
CA PRO A 44 12.37 -2.47 -9.63
C PRO A 44 12.83 -3.67 -10.49
N PHE A 45 12.62 -3.70 -11.81
CA PHE A 45 13.12 -4.78 -12.68
C PHE A 45 14.62 -4.68 -13.01
N SER A 46 15.31 -3.65 -12.52
CA SER A 46 16.75 -3.46 -12.79
C SER A 46 17.45 -2.80 -11.61
N GLU A 47 18.76 -2.96 -11.54
CA GLU A 47 19.60 -2.24 -10.58
C GLU A 47 19.99 -0.85 -11.13
N PRO A 48 20.11 0.18 -10.26
CA PRO A 48 20.00 0.17 -8.80
C PRO A 48 18.57 0.28 -8.22
N GLU A 49 17.54 0.36 -9.06
CA GLU A 49 16.14 0.61 -8.68
C GLU A 49 15.59 -0.49 -7.78
N ALA A 50 15.91 -1.75 -8.08
CA ALA A 50 15.54 -2.91 -7.27
C ALA A 50 16.07 -2.80 -5.83
N SER A 51 17.35 -2.47 -5.66
CA SER A 51 17.96 -2.26 -4.33
C SER A 51 17.32 -1.10 -3.57
N ILE A 52 17.10 0.04 -4.24
CA ILE A 52 16.48 1.23 -3.63
C ILE A 52 15.04 0.91 -3.19
N PHE A 53 14.27 0.30 -4.08
CA PHE A 53 12.87 -0.06 -3.86
C PHE A 53 12.72 -1.03 -2.69
N SER A 54 13.46 -2.13 -2.73
CA SER A 54 13.40 -3.20 -1.72
C SER A 54 13.82 -2.69 -0.33
N MET A 55 14.95 -1.98 -0.26
CA MET A 55 15.48 -1.46 1.02
C MET A 55 14.57 -0.37 1.60
N GLY A 56 14.22 0.63 0.80
CA GLY A 56 13.45 1.78 1.27
C GLY A 56 12.03 1.41 1.69
N LEU A 57 11.31 0.65 0.84
CA LEU A 57 9.97 0.18 1.18
C LEU A 57 10.00 -0.89 2.27
N GLY A 58 11.00 -1.78 2.28
CA GLY A 58 11.16 -2.78 3.34
C GLY A 58 11.28 -2.14 4.72
N ILE A 59 12.11 -1.10 4.88
CA ILE A 59 12.24 -0.34 6.13
C ILE A 59 10.93 0.41 6.45
N SER A 60 10.30 1.03 5.46
CA SER A 60 9.01 1.73 5.65
C SER A 60 7.91 0.79 6.17
N LEU A 61 7.81 -0.41 5.60
CA LEU A 61 6.84 -1.44 5.97
C LEU A 61 7.18 -2.09 7.32
N PHE A 62 8.46 -2.26 7.65
CA PHE A 62 8.86 -2.63 9.00
C PHE A 62 8.44 -1.59 10.04
N GLY A 63 8.56 -0.30 9.73
CA GLY A 63 8.02 0.75 10.58
C GLY A 63 6.48 0.69 10.69
N SER A 64 5.78 0.33 9.61
CA SER A 64 4.33 0.06 9.64
C SER A 64 3.98 -1.12 10.55
N LEU A 65 4.77 -2.19 10.53
CA LEU A 65 4.62 -3.32 11.46
C LEU A 65 4.71 -2.85 12.93
N LEU A 66 5.69 -2.01 13.26
CA LEU A 66 5.81 -1.44 14.60
C LEU A 66 4.63 -0.50 14.94
N LEU A 67 4.21 0.34 13.99
CA LEU A 67 3.09 1.26 14.17
C LEU A 67 1.78 0.51 14.46
N THR A 68 1.52 -0.62 13.79
CA THR A 68 0.31 -1.41 14.08
C THR A 68 0.24 -1.87 15.54
N GLN A 69 1.39 -2.15 16.17
CA GLN A 69 1.45 -2.50 17.60
C GLN A 69 1.21 -1.29 18.50
N VAL A 70 1.75 -0.14 18.11
CA VAL A 70 1.56 1.13 18.84
C VAL A 70 0.10 1.57 18.78
N PHE A 71 -0.50 1.57 17.58
CA PHE A 71 -1.90 1.91 17.39
C PHE A 71 -2.82 0.97 18.15
N TYR A 72 -2.54 -0.34 18.17
CA TYR A 72 -3.33 -1.25 19.00
C TYR A 72 -3.41 -0.80 20.46
N ARG A 73 -2.28 -0.37 21.05
CA ARG A 73 -2.23 0.10 22.44
C ARG A 73 -2.98 1.42 22.63
N LEU A 74 -2.77 2.37 21.71
CA LEU A 74 -3.41 3.69 21.75
C LEU A 74 -4.93 3.62 21.55
N LEU A 75 -5.38 2.78 20.64
CA LEU A 75 -6.80 2.64 20.30
C LEU A 75 -7.54 1.73 21.29
N LYS A 76 -6.85 0.98 22.15
CA LYS A 76 -7.48 0.10 23.14
C LYS A 76 -8.45 0.84 24.08
N PRO A 77 -8.04 1.91 24.80
CA PRO A 77 -8.98 2.64 25.66
C PRO A 77 -10.15 3.26 24.86
N LEU A 78 -9.88 3.73 23.65
CA LEU A 78 -10.89 4.28 22.75
C LEU A 78 -11.89 3.21 22.26
N ALA A 79 -11.44 1.98 22.08
CA ALA A 79 -12.29 0.84 21.74
C ALA A 79 -13.19 0.43 22.92
N GLU A 80 -12.62 0.40 24.13
CA GLU A 80 -13.33 0.09 25.38
C GLU A 80 -14.45 1.10 25.66
N ASN A 81 -14.27 2.37 25.27
CA ASN A 81 -15.29 3.41 25.37
C ASN A 81 -16.50 3.20 24.42
N ILE A 82 -16.36 2.37 23.37
CA ILE A 82 -17.43 2.13 22.40
C ILE A 82 -18.20 0.86 22.74
N SER A 83 -17.54 -0.30 22.66
CA SER A 83 -18.12 -1.62 23.00
C SER A 83 -17.07 -2.74 22.94
N GLU A 84 -17.41 -3.90 23.51
CA GLU A 84 -16.57 -5.11 23.44
C GLU A 84 -16.26 -5.54 21.99
N VAL A 85 -17.20 -5.35 21.07
CA VAL A 85 -16.99 -5.61 19.64
C VAL A 85 -15.84 -4.76 19.08
N TYR A 86 -15.69 -3.50 19.50
CA TYR A 86 -14.58 -2.64 19.06
C TYR A 86 -13.25 -3.07 19.67
N VAL A 87 -13.25 -3.62 20.89
CA VAL A 87 -12.04 -4.19 21.50
C VAL A 87 -11.56 -5.39 20.68
N THR A 88 -12.46 -6.29 20.30
CA THR A 88 -12.14 -7.43 19.42
C THR A 88 -11.66 -6.95 18.05
N ARG A 89 -12.34 -5.97 17.43
CA ARG A 89 -11.89 -5.37 16.16
C ARG A 89 -10.50 -4.75 16.28
N ASN A 90 -10.19 -4.08 17.38
CA ASN A 90 -8.85 -3.52 17.61
C ASN A 90 -7.76 -4.61 17.70
N ASN A 91 -8.04 -5.73 18.37
CA ASN A 91 -7.11 -6.86 18.35
C ASN A 91 -6.97 -7.49 16.96
N MET A 92 -8.06 -7.62 16.20
CA MET A 92 -8.01 -8.09 14.80
C MET A 92 -7.20 -7.15 13.91
N MET A 93 -7.35 -5.82 14.06
CA MET A 93 -6.57 -4.83 13.34
C MET A 93 -5.07 -5.02 13.56
N ARG A 94 -4.64 -5.27 14.81
CA ARG A 94 -3.23 -5.56 15.10
C ARG A 94 -2.72 -6.75 14.29
N ILE A 95 -3.48 -7.84 14.25
CA ILE A 95 -3.10 -9.07 13.55
C ILE A 95 -3.06 -8.83 12.03
N ILE A 96 -4.14 -8.26 11.46
CA ILE A 96 -4.26 -7.97 10.03
C ILE A 96 -3.17 -7.00 9.58
N GLY A 97 -2.95 -5.91 10.31
CA GLY A 97 -1.88 -4.95 9.99
C GLY A 97 -0.48 -5.56 10.08
N SER A 98 -0.26 -6.49 11.00
CA SER A 98 1.02 -7.23 11.09
C SER A 98 1.23 -8.14 9.89
N ILE A 99 0.21 -8.93 9.52
CA ILE A 99 0.25 -9.80 8.34
C ILE A 99 0.48 -8.96 7.08
N GLY A 100 -0.27 -7.86 6.92
CA GLY A 100 -0.12 -6.95 5.79
C GLY A 100 1.29 -6.37 5.66
N SER A 101 1.90 -5.97 6.79
CA SER A 101 3.27 -5.45 6.81
C SER A 101 4.31 -6.52 6.47
N ILE A 102 4.16 -7.73 7.01
CA ILE A 102 5.06 -8.86 6.70
C ILE A 102 4.96 -9.24 5.23
N CYS A 103 3.75 -9.42 4.71
CA CYS A 103 3.53 -9.67 3.29
C CYS A 103 4.10 -8.54 2.44
N GLY A 104 4.02 -7.29 2.89
CA GLY A 104 4.52 -6.15 2.11
C GLY A 104 6.03 -6.21 2.00
N ILE A 105 6.72 -6.54 3.10
CA ILE A 105 8.17 -6.75 3.10
C ILE A 105 8.54 -7.86 2.11
N ILE A 106 7.77 -8.95 2.06
CA ILE A 106 7.99 -10.01 1.06
C ILE A 106 7.76 -9.47 -0.35
N THR A 107 6.63 -8.79 -0.62
CA THR A 107 6.30 -8.23 -1.95
C THR A 107 7.42 -7.35 -2.51
N VAL A 108 7.99 -6.47 -1.69
CA VAL A 108 9.02 -5.53 -2.16
C VAL A 108 10.40 -6.15 -2.32
N ASN A 109 10.65 -7.34 -1.75
CA ASN A 109 11.92 -8.06 -1.90
C ASN A 109 11.88 -9.18 -2.96
N PHE A 110 10.69 -9.67 -3.30
CA PHE A 110 10.49 -10.67 -4.36
C PHE A 110 9.88 -9.96 -5.57
N SER A 111 10.73 -9.59 -6.53
CA SER A 111 10.30 -8.83 -7.72
C SER A 111 9.27 -9.61 -8.55
N TRP A 112 8.36 -8.88 -9.20
CA TRP A 112 7.34 -9.46 -10.08
C TRP A 112 7.97 -10.20 -11.27
N GLU A 113 9.07 -9.67 -11.83
CA GLU A 113 9.82 -10.27 -12.93
C GLU A 113 10.30 -11.71 -12.65
N VAL A 114 10.77 -11.97 -11.42
CA VAL A 114 11.39 -13.27 -11.08
C VAL A 114 10.45 -14.17 -10.29
N PHE A 115 9.60 -13.59 -9.44
CA PHE A 115 8.73 -14.32 -8.50
C PHE A 115 7.27 -13.88 -8.58
N PRO A 116 6.62 -13.99 -9.74
CA PRO A 116 5.33 -13.36 -9.98
C PRO A 116 4.21 -13.83 -9.05
N VAL A 117 4.13 -15.14 -8.81
CA VAL A 117 3.09 -15.72 -7.94
C VAL A 117 3.25 -15.25 -6.49
N ILE A 118 4.47 -15.28 -5.96
CA ILE A 118 4.74 -14.83 -4.58
C ILE A 118 4.50 -13.33 -4.46
N HIS A 119 4.99 -12.55 -5.43
CA HIS A 119 4.80 -11.11 -5.48
C HIS A 119 3.31 -10.75 -5.49
N GLY A 120 2.54 -11.27 -6.45
CA GLY A 120 1.12 -10.98 -6.60
C GLY A 120 0.29 -11.39 -5.39
N PHE A 121 0.53 -12.59 -4.85
CA PHE A 121 -0.20 -13.07 -3.67
C PHE A 121 0.07 -12.22 -2.42
N THR A 122 1.34 -11.88 -2.17
CA THR A 122 1.71 -11.07 -1.01
C THR A 122 1.25 -9.62 -1.17
N ALA A 123 1.34 -9.05 -2.38
CA ALA A 123 0.83 -7.71 -2.68
C ALA A 123 -0.67 -7.61 -2.39
N PHE A 124 -1.44 -8.62 -2.85
CA PHE A 124 -2.87 -8.72 -2.58
C PHE A 124 -3.16 -8.70 -1.08
N ILE A 125 -2.45 -9.51 -0.28
CA ILE A 125 -2.63 -9.54 1.18
C ILE A 125 -2.27 -8.20 1.80
N THR A 126 -1.16 -7.58 1.40
CA THR A 126 -0.69 -6.29 1.92
C THR A 126 -1.71 -5.18 1.72
N PHE A 127 -2.15 -4.98 0.48
CA PHE A 127 -3.10 -3.91 0.18
C PHE A 127 -4.45 -4.14 0.85
N THR A 128 -4.98 -5.37 0.79
CA THR A 128 -6.25 -5.71 1.45
C THR A 128 -6.17 -5.50 2.96
N SER A 129 -5.06 -5.93 3.58
CA SER A 129 -4.85 -5.78 5.02
C SER A 129 -4.81 -4.31 5.43
N PHE A 130 -4.10 -3.46 4.68
CA PHE A 130 -4.04 -2.03 4.98
C PHE A 130 -5.33 -1.29 4.66
N LEU A 131 -6.12 -1.68 3.66
CA LEU A 131 -7.48 -1.16 3.45
C LEU A 131 -8.36 -1.44 4.66
N ILE A 132 -8.39 -2.69 5.13
CA ILE A 132 -9.18 -3.09 6.29
C ILE A 132 -8.69 -2.33 7.54
N TRP A 133 -7.37 -2.29 7.75
CA TRP A 133 -6.77 -1.61 8.90
C TRP A 133 -7.09 -0.11 8.93
N THR A 134 -6.93 0.59 7.81
CA THR A 134 -7.21 2.04 7.73
C THR A 134 -8.69 2.34 7.88
N THR A 135 -9.58 1.50 7.33
CA THR A 135 -11.03 1.64 7.47
C THR A 135 -11.48 1.55 8.92
N PHE A 136 -11.02 0.52 9.64
CA PHE A 136 -11.39 0.34 11.04
C PHE A 136 -10.74 1.37 11.96
N THR A 137 -9.49 1.77 11.67
CA THR A 137 -8.83 2.84 12.42
C THR A 137 -9.58 4.17 12.24
N TYR A 138 -10.05 4.46 11.02
CA TYR A 138 -10.90 5.62 10.75
C TYR A 138 -12.22 5.55 11.54
N ASP A 139 -12.98 4.46 11.43
CA ASP A 139 -14.27 4.26 12.11
C ASP A 139 -14.16 4.41 13.64
N LEU A 140 -13.14 3.80 14.25
CA LEU A 140 -12.90 3.86 15.69
C LEU A 140 -12.57 5.29 16.15
N LEU A 141 -11.71 6.00 15.42
CA LEU A 141 -11.34 7.37 15.74
C LEU A 141 -12.49 8.35 15.52
N ASP A 142 -13.29 8.17 14.46
CA ASP A 142 -14.47 8.99 14.18
C ASP A 142 -15.50 8.91 15.32
N LYS A 143 -15.75 7.70 15.82
CA LYS A 143 -16.65 7.45 16.96
C LYS A 143 -16.16 8.04 18.28
N ASN A 144 -14.86 8.28 18.42
CA ASN A 144 -14.26 8.94 19.58
C ASN A 144 -14.06 10.46 19.36
N GLY A 145 -14.64 11.05 18.31
CA GLY A 145 -14.59 12.49 18.06
C GLY A 145 -13.32 12.99 17.36
N TYR A 146 -12.39 12.10 16.99
CA TYR A 146 -11.18 12.43 16.23
C TYR A 146 -11.46 12.45 14.72
N LYS A 147 -12.43 13.27 14.32
CA LYS A 147 -12.92 13.38 12.93
C LYS A 147 -11.85 13.99 12.02
N SER A 148 -11.77 13.48 10.79
CA SER A 148 -10.92 14.03 9.75
C SER A 148 -11.51 13.73 8.38
N GLU A 149 -11.96 14.77 7.67
CA GLU A 149 -12.49 14.63 6.31
C GLU A 149 -11.42 14.11 5.35
N ILE A 150 -10.17 14.55 5.50
CA ILE A 150 -9.05 14.04 4.69
C ILE A 150 -8.89 12.53 4.89
N ARG A 151 -8.96 12.05 6.14
CA ARG A 151 -8.86 10.61 6.44
C ARG A 151 -10.03 9.82 5.83
N LYS A 152 -11.24 10.34 5.95
CA LYS A 152 -12.45 9.74 5.35
C LYS A 152 -12.32 9.62 3.85
N TYR A 153 -11.97 10.70 3.16
CA TYR A 153 -11.80 10.68 1.71
C TYR A 153 -10.66 9.76 1.28
N ALA A 154 -9.53 9.78 2.00
CA ALA A 154 -8.41 8.87 1.73
C ALA A 154 -8.81 7.39 1.82
N VAL A 155 -9.63 6.99 2.81
CA VAL A 155 -10.14 5.61 2.91
C VAL A 155 -11.08 5.28 1.74
N ILE A 156 -12.00 6.18 1.41
CA ILE A 156 -12.95 5.98 0.30
C ILE A 156 -12.21 5.86 -1.04
N THR A 157 -11.25 6.76 -1.31
CA THR A 157 -10.47 6.74 -2.55
C THR A 157 -9.59 5.50 -2.61
N ALA A 158 -8.98 5.07 -1.51
CA ALA A 158 -8.18 3.83 -1.48
C ALA A 158 -9.01 2.60 -1.87
N TRP A 159 -10.22 2.44 -1.30
CA TRP A 159 -11.13 1.35 -1.69
C TRP A 159 -11.59 1.44 -3.13
N PHE A 160 -11.97 2.64 -3.58
CA PHE A 160 -12.39 2.87 -4.95
C PHE A 160 -11.30 2.43 -5.93
N PHE A 161 -10.07 2.94 -5.76
CA PHE A 161 -8.98 2.61 -6.66
C PHE A 161 -8.51 1.16 -6.54
N TYR A 162 -8.61 0.53 -5.37
CA TYR A 162 -8.36 -0.90 -5.26
C TYR A 162 -9.35 -1.75 -6.08
N VAL A 163 -10.65 -1.42 -6.02
CA VAL A 163 -11.67 -2.10 -6.84
C VAL A 163 -11.45 -1.82 -8.32
N MET A 164 -11.17 -0.57 -8.70
CA MET A 164 -10.89 -0.22 -10.09
C MET A 164 -9.64 -0.93 -10.62
N MET A 165 -8.59 -1.04 -9.81
CA MET A 165 -7.38 -1.81 -10.14
C MET A 165 -7.73 -3.27 -10.44
N ALA A 166 -8.54 -3.92 -9.61
CA ALA A 166 -8.98 -5.30 -9.85
C ALA A 166 -9.79 -5.43 -11.16
N VAL A 167 -10.74 -4.52 -11.39
CA VAL A 167 -11.57 -4.50 -12.61
C VAL A 167 -10.71 -4.32 -13.86
N PHE A 168 -9.83 -3.32 -13.87
CA PHE A 168 -8.98 -3.04 -15.03
C PHE A 168 -7.94 -4.14 -15.27
N SER A 169 -7.40 -4.77 -14.22
CA SER A 169 -6.54 -5.94 -14.37
C SER A 169 -7.26 -7.13 -15.00
N VAL A 170 -8.54 -7.36 -14.66
CA VAL A 170 -9.34 -8.40 -15.33
C VAL A 170 -9.59 -8.04 -16.79
N LEU A 171 -9.95 -6.79 -17.09
CA LEU A 171 -10.18 -6.35 -18.47
C LEU A 171 -8.92 -6.44 -19.34
N ASP A 172 -7.74 -6.08 -18.81
CA ASP A 172 -6.46 -6.28 -19.50
C ASP A 172 -6.21 -7.76 -19.77
N ASN A 173 -6.43 -8.65 -18.79
CA ASN A 173 -6.26 -10.10 -19.00
C ASN A 173 -7.25 -10.67 -20.03
N LEU A 174 -8.48 -10.17 -20.09
CA LEU A 174 -9.44 -10.59 -21.12
C LEU A 174 -8.99 -10.19 -22.52
N GLU A 175 -8.49 -8.95 -22.69
CA GLU A 175 -7.92 -8.49 -23.97
C GLU A 175 -6.69 -9.33 -24.36
N MET A 176 -5.81 -9.64 -23.39
CA MET A 176 -4.66 -10.51 -23.63
C MET A 176 -5.05 -11.94 -23.97
N ARG A 177 -6.09 -12.51 -23.35
CA ARG A 177 -6.58 -13.86 -23.64
C ARG A 177 -7.08 -13.99 -25.07
N GLU A 178 -7.79 -12.98 -25.58
CA GLU A 178 -8.21 -12.96 -26.98
C GLU A 178 -7.02 -13.01 -27.95
N MET A 179 -5.86 -12.48 -27.53
CA MET A 179 -4.64 -12.47 -28.33
C MET A 179 -3.74 -13.69 -28.13
N ASN A 180 -3.67 -14.25 -26.92
CA ASN A 180 -2.64 -15.21 -26.50
C ASN A 180 -3.18 -16.55 -25.94
N ASP A 181 -4.51 -16.71 -25.82
CA ASP A 181 -5.20 -17.90 -25.29
C ASP A 181 -4.76 -18.36 -23.88
N ASP A 182 -4.32 -17.44 -23.02
CA ASP A 182 -3.97 -17.70 -21.62
C ASP A 182 -4.60 -16.68 -20.67
N PHE A 183 -5.27 -17.17 -19.62
CA PHE A 183 -5.93 -16.35 -18.61
C PHE A 183 -4.95 -15.73 -17.60
N PHE A 184 -3.79 -16.37 -17.37
CA PHE A 184 -2.76 -15.89 -16.45
C PHE A 184 -1.56 -15.27 -17.18
N TYR A 185 -1.73 -14.90 -18.46
CA TYR A 185 -0.66 -14.42 -19.31
C TYR A 185 0.21 -13.33 -18.63
N ARG A 186 -0.41 -12.33 -17.98
CA ARG A 186 0.30 -11.23 -17.30
C ARG A 186 1.04 -11.65 -16.03
N MET A 187 0.62 -12.75 -15.39
CA MET A 187 1.35 -13.29 -14.24
C MET A 187 2.73 -13.79 -14.69
N ASP A 188 2.76 -14.53 -15.80
CA ASP A 188 3.99 -15.14 -16.32
C ASP A 188 4.75 -14.21 -17.28
N ASN A 189 4.09 -13.16 -17.79
CA ASN A 189 4.65 -12.14 -18.68
C ASN A 189 4.38 -10.74 -18.13
N PRO A 190 5.16 -10.32 -17.10
CA PRO A 190 5.07 -8.96 -16.58
C PRO A 190 5.31 -7.94 -17.70
N PRO A 191 4.53 -6.86 -17.76
CA PRO A 191 4.75 -5.77 -18.71
C PRO A 191 6.11 -5.11 -18.46
N ASP A 192 6.82 -4.84 -19.55
CA ASP A 192 8.07 -4.10 -19.58
C ASP A 192 7.93 -2.81 -20.40
N VAL A 193 9.05 -2.14 -20.67
CA VAL A 193 9.05 -0.91 -21.49
C VAL A 193 8.65 -1.14 -22.94
N GLU A 194 8.92 -2.31 -23.50
CA GLU A 194 8.59 -2.66 -24.90
C GLU A 194 7.14 -3.13 -25.04
N THR A 195 6.49 -3.44 -23.92
CA THR A 195 5.10 -3.89 -23.90
C THR A 195 4.16 -2.79 -24.39
N LYS A 196 3.46 -3.07 -25.49
CA LYS A 196 2.35 -2.23 -25.95
C LYS A 196 1.25 -2.20 -24.89
N ARG A 197 1.06 -1.05 -24.25
CA ARG A 197 0.11 -0.89 -23.15
C ARG A 197 -1.31 -0.70 -23.66
N SER A 198 -2.23 -1.55 -23.22
CA SER A 198 -3.66 -1.35 -23.38
C SER A 198 -4.12 -0.14 -22.55
N ILE A 199 -5.32 0.36 -22.84
CA ILE A 199 -5.94 1.38 -21.98
C ILE A 199 -6.18 0.82 -20.57
N TYR A 200 -6.54 -0.45 -20.45
CA TYR A 200 -6.79 -1.10 -19.16
C TYR A 200 -5.51 -1.24 -18.33
N LEU A 201 -4.38 -1.58 -18.93
CA LEU A 201 -3.10 -1.66 -18.23
C LEU A 201 -2.68 -0.29 -17.67
N ASN A 202 -2.88 0.78 -18.44
CA ASN A 202 -2.61 2.15 -17.97
C ASN A 202 -3.56 2.56 -16.83
N LEU A 203 -4.83 2.16 -16.90
CA LEU A 203 -5.80 2.42 -15.84
C LEU A 203 -5.56 1.60 -14.58
N THR A 204 -5.05 0.36 -14.70
CA THR A 204 -4.55 -0.45 -13.58
C THR A 204 -3.41 0.28 -12.89
N ALA A 205 -2.40 0.73 -13.65
CA ALA A 205 -1.26 1.47 -13.10
C ALA A 205 -1.71 2.75 -12.38
N LEU A 206 -2.57 3.56 -13.01
CA LEU A 206 -3.14 4.76 -12.39
C LEU A 206 -3.88 4.44 -11.08
N SER A 207 -4.64 3.35 -11.07
CA SER A 207 -5.39 2.92 -9.88
C SER A 207 -4.46 2.48 -8.76
N GLU A 208 -3.39 1.75 -9.07
CA GLU A 208 -2.38 1.36 -8.10
C GLU A 208 -1.72 2.57 -7.44
N TRP A 209 -1.22 3.52 -8.24
CA TRP A 209 -0.63 4.77 -7.73
C TRP A 209 -1.62 5.55 -6.87
N SER A 210 -2.86 5.71 -7.34
CA SER A 210 -3.88 6.47 -6.62
C SER A 210 -4.27 5.83 -5.30
N MET A 211 -4.31 4.49 -5.24
CA MET A 211 -4.50 3.74 -4.00
C MET A 211 -3.33 3.96 -3.03
N VAL A 212 -2.08 3.81 -3.50
CA VAL A 212 -0.87 4.00 -2.67
C VAL A 212 -0.78 5.43 -2.12
N PHE A 213 -1.04 6.44 -2.95
CA PHE A 213 -1.09 7.83 -2.48
C PHE A 213 -2.20 8.06 -1.47
N SER A 214 -3.38 7.46 -1.66
CA SER A 214 -4.48 7.53 -0.70
C SER A 214 -4.07 6.94 0.66
N PHE A 215 -3.32 5.84 0.68
CA PHE A 215 -2.79 5.28 1.92
C PHE A 215 -1.84 6.24 2.65
N TYR A 216 -0.83 6.77 1.95
CA TYR A 216 0.12 7.69 2.59
C TYR A 216 -0.56 8.98 3.06
N LEU A 217 -1.50 9.51 2.28
CA LEU A 217 -2.31 10.65 2.67
C LEU A 217 -3.12 10.34 3.94
N GLY A 218 -3.83 9.21 3.97
CA GLY A 218 -4.59 8.75 5.13
C GLY A 218 -3.72 8.56 6.37
N LEU A 219 -2.56 7.92 6.23
CA LEU A 219 -1.60 7.71 7.31
C LEU A 219 -1.08 9.03 7.88
N SER A 220 -0.80 10.02 7.03
CA SER A 220 -0.33 11.34 7.47
C SER A 220 -1.31 12.04 8.42
N THR A 221 -2.62 11.77 8.29
CA THR A 221 -3.65 12.36 9.15
C THR A 221 -3.63 11.85 10.59
N TYR A 222 -2.93 10.74 10.87
CA TYR A 222 -2.78 10.25 12.24
C TYR A 222 -1.69 10.98 13.03
N ARG A 223 -0.89 11.82 12.36
CA ARG A 223 0.16 12.62 12.99
C ARG A 223 -0.37 13.49 14.14
N ASP A 224 -1.51 14.13 13.94
CA ASP A 224 -2.09 15.02 14.94
C ASP A 224 -2.73 14.24 16.10
N PHE A 225 -3.32 13.08 15.80
CA PHE A 225 -3.76 12.14 16.83
C PHE A 225 -2.58 11.72 17.71
N LEU A 226 -1.49 11.24 17.10
CA LEU A 226 -0.30 10.83 17.84
C LEU A 226 0.35 11.97 18.61
N LYS A 227 0.29 13.22 18.13
CA LYS A 227 0.84 14.38 18.84
C LYS A 227 0.16 14.62 20.20
N ASN A 228 -1.15 14.38 20.27
CA ASN A 228 -1.98 14.71 21.43
C ASN A 228 -2.06 13.57 22.45
N GLU A 229 -1.76 12.34 22.04
CA GLU A 229 -1.70 11.19 22.94
C GLU A 229 -0.35 11.12 23.66
N HIS A 230 -0.40 11.06 25.00
CA HIS A 230 0.77 10.81 25.84
C HIS A 230 1.09 9.31 25.81
N ILE A 231 2.12 8.94 25.06
CA ILE A 231 2.72 7.59 25.08
C ILE A 231 3.80 7.53 26.14
#